data_AF-A0A967VU43-F1
#
_entry.id   AF-A0A967VU43-F1
#
_cell.length_a   1.000
_cell.length_b   1.000
_cell.length_c   1.000
_cell.angle_alpha   90.00
_cell.angle_beta   90.00
_cell.angle_gamma   90.00
#
_symmetry.space_group_name_H-M   'P 1'
#
loop_
_entity.id
_entity.type
_entity.pdbx_description
1 polymer ?
#
loop_
_entity_poly.entity_id
_entity_poly.type
_entity_poly.pdbx_seq_one_letter_code
_entity_poly.pdbx_strand_id
1 'polypeptide(L)'
;MINRLKPYLNEPDEGSAGDYYVILADFDTYYVSRAVADRVTRTLGRPWPPRWIRFTDLTGADVRIRARLIHTVQECTAAQRATARELRRAQRREERADRRPWEDDDWW
;
A
#
# COMPACT_ATOMS: atom_id res chain seq x y z
N MET A 1 -13.81 14.36 28.97
CA MET A 1 -14.60 14.15 27.72
C MET A 1 -14.19 12.80 27.13
N ILE A 2 -15.10 11.83 27.01
CA ILE A 2 -14.77 10.49 26.47
C ILE A 2 -14.80 10.56 24.94
N ASN A 3 -13.64 10.41 24.31
CA ASN A 3 -13.52 10.36 22.86
C ASN A 3 -14.05 9.00 22.35
N ARG A 4 -15.33 8.96 21.94
CA ARG A 4 -16.04 7.77 21.44
C ARG A 4 -15.52 7.23 20.11
N LEU A 5 -14.59 7.94 19.45
CA LEU A 5 -13.97 7.50 18.20
C LEU A 5 -12.72 6.64 18.40
N LYS A 6 -12.15 6.58 19.61
CA LYS A 6 -10.98 5.75 19.93
C LYS A 6 -11.06 4.29 19.42
N PRO A 7 -12.17 3.55 19.54
CA PRO A 7 -12.25 2.19 19.03
C PRO A 7 -12.25 2.08 17.50
N TYR A 8 -12.60 3.16 16.78
CA TYR A 8 -12.55 3.23 15.30
C TYR A 8 -11.23 3.79 14.77
N LEU A 9 -10.46 4.46 15.63
CA LEU A 9 -9.07 4.91 15.37
C LEU A 9 -8.04 3.82 15.65
N ASN A 10 -8.44 2.70 16.27
CA ASN A 10 -7.63 1.50 16.25
C ASN A 10 -7.56 1.07 14.79
N GLU A 11 -6.47 1.46 14.13
CA GLU A 11 -6.08 0.91 12.84
C GLU A 11 -6.26 -0.61 12.96
N PRO A 12 -7.00 -1.25 12.03
CA PRO A 12 -7.13 -2.69 12.06
C PRO A 12 -5.73 -3.28 12.18
N ASP A 13 -5.59 -4.36 12.95
CA ASP A 13 -4.32 -5.06 13.07
C ASP A 13 -3.94 -5.58 11.67
N GLU A 14 -3.24 -4.73 10.91
CA GLU A 14 -2.76 -5.03 9.57
C GLU A 14 -1.86 -6.27 9.58
N GLY A 15 -1.41 -6.72 10.76
CA GLY A 15 -0.70 -7.98 10.96
C GLY A 15 -1.45 -9.22 10.47
N SER A 16 -2.77 -9.17 10.32
CA SER A 16 -3.58 -10.31 9.85
C SER A 16 -3.63 -10.47 8.32
N ALA A 17 -3.28 -9.44 7.54
CA ALA A 17 -3.23 -9.59 6.09
C ALA A 17 -2.03 -10.49 5.77
N GLY A 18 -2.28 -11.71 5.28
CA GLY A 18 -1.22 -12.58 4.73
C GLY A 18 -0.45 -11.89 3.61
N ASP A 19 0.59 -12.53 3.07
CA ASP A 19 1.38 -11.92 2.00
C ASP A 19 0.50 -11.56 0.79
N TYR A 20 0.65 -10.33 0.32
CA TYR A 20 -0.06 -9.80 -0.84
C TYR A 20 0.91 -9.12 -1.80
N TYR A 21 0.40 -8.75 -2.96
CA TYR A 21 1.14 -8.01 -3.97
C TYR A 21 0.45 -6.68 -4.22
N VAL A 22 1.22 -5.68 -4.61
CA VAL A 22 0.73 -4.34 -4.90
C VAL A 22 1.02 -4.02 -6.36
N ILE A 23 -0.03 -3.68 -7.10
CA ILE A 23 0.07 -3.13 -8.45
C ILE A 23 -0.01 -1.61 -8.33
N LEU A 24 1.09 -0.93 -8.64
CA LEU A 24 1.16 0.52 -8.66
C LEU A 24 0.87 1.04 -10.07
N ALA A 25 -0.09 1.95 -10.18
CA ALA A 25 -0.43 2.63 -11.41
C ALA A 25 -0.47 4.16 -11.23
N ASP A 26 -0.46 4.89 -12.34
CA ASP A 26 -0.40 6.37 -12.36
C ASP A 26 -1.38 7.06 -11.37
N PHE A 27 -2.57 6.49 -11.19
CA PHE A 27 -3.66 7.14 -10.44
C PHE A 27 -4.16 6.33 -9.25
N ASP A 28 -3.65 5.11 -9.04
CA ASP A 28 -4.23 4.20 -8.05
C ASP A 28 -3.28 3.07 -7.66
N THR A 29 -3.59 2.42 -6.54
CA THR A 29 -2.84 1.29 -5.99
C THR A 29 -3.78 0.13 -5.72
N TYR A 30 -3.50 -1.03 -6.30
CA TYR A 30 -4.33 -2.22 -6.15
C TYR A 30 -3.63 -3.32 -5.36
N TYR A 31 -4.31 -3.88 -4.38
CA TYR A 31 -3.83 -5.00 -3.56
C TYR A 31 -4.35 -6.30 -4.13
N VAL A 32 -3.47 -7.22 -4.48
CA VAL A 32 -3.84 -8.45 -5.20
C VAL A 32 -3.18 -9.68 -4.59
N SER A 33 -3.76 -10.84 -4.86
CA SER A 33 -3.12 -12.12 -4.52
C SER A 33 -1.91 -12.38 -5.43
N ARG A 34 -1.01 -13.26 -5.00
CA ARG A 34 0.14 -13.74 -5.80
C ARG A 34 -0.29 -14.23 -7.18
N ALA A 35 -1.34 -15.05 -7.26
CA ALA A 35 -1.84 -15.60 -8.52
C ALA A 35 -2.28 -14.51 -9.51
N VAL A 36 -2.89 -13.44 -9.01
CA VAL A 36 -3.28 -12.28 -9.84
C VAL A 36 -2.04 -11.50 -10.27
N ALA A 37 -1.10 -11.24 -9.37
CA ALA A 37 0.16 -10.56 -9.68
C ALA A 37 0.94 -11.29 -10.78
N ASP A 38 1.14 -12.61 -10.64
CA ASP A 38 1.84 -13.43 -11.64
C ASP A 38 1.16 -13.37 -13.01
N ARG A 39 -0.17 -13.40 -13.03
CA ARG A 39 -0.95 -13.28 -14.27
C ARG A 39 -0.77 -11.91 -14.92
N VAL A 40 -0.81 -10.83 -14.14
CA VAL A 40 -0.62 -9.47 -14.63
C VAL A 40 0.81 -9.29 -15.15
N THR A 41 1.82 -9.70 -14.39
CA THR A 41 3.24 -9.62 -14.79
C THR A 41 3.50 -10.40 -16.08
N ARG A 42 2.99 -11.63 -16.21
CA ARG A 42 3.10 -12.42 -17.44
C ARG A 42 2.40 -11.75 -18.63
N THR A 43 1.31 -11.04 -18.38
CA THR A 43 0.56 -10.33 -19.43
C THR A 43 1.30 -9.10 -19.91
N LEU A 44 1.92 -8.35 -18.98
CA LEU A 44 2.75 -7.18 -19.28
C LEU A 44 4.04 -7.55 -20.01
N GLY A 45 4.65 -8.70 -19.67
CA GLY A 45 5.89 -9.18 -20.30
C GLY A 45 5.75 -9.71 -21.73
N ARG A 46 4.55 -9.68 -22.33
CA ARG A 46 4.36 -10.09 -23.74
C ARG A 46 4.95 -9.03 -24.68
N PRO A 47 5.47 -9.40 -25.87
CA PRO A 47 5.93 -8.42 -26.86
C PRO A 47 4.85 -7.42 -27.28
N TRP A 48 3.59 -7.85 -27.25
CA TRP A 48 2.41 -7.04 -27.54
C TRP A 48 1.39 -7.21 -26.40
N PRO A 49 1.54 -6.50 -25.27
CA PRO A 49 0.61 -6.62 -24.16
C PRO A 49 -0.75 -6.04 -24.56
N PRO A 50 -1.86 -6.61 -24.06
CA PRO A 50 -3.19 -6.08 -24.34
C PRO A 50 -3.31 -4.65 -23.81
N ARG A 51 -4.05 -3.80 -24.53
CA ARG A 51 -4.26 -2.40 -24.11
C ARG A 51 -4.92 -2.28 -22.73
N TRP A 52 -5.79 -3.24 -22.39
CA TRP A 52 -6.51 -3.29 -21.13
C TRP A 52 -6.24 -4.61 -20.41
N ILE A 53 -6.03 -4.53 -19.09
CA ILE A 53 -5.88 -5.67 -18.19
C ILE A 53 -7.03 -5.61 -17.19
N ARG A 54 -7.67 -6.76 -16.95
CA ARG A 54 -8.75 -6.91 -15.97
C ARG A 54 -8.35 -7.90 -14.88
N PHE A 55 -8.62 -7.57 -13.64
CA PHE A 55 -8.37 -8.45 -12.49
C PHE A 55 -9.24 -8.05 -11.30
N THR A 56 -9.42 -8.98 -10.36
CA THR A 56 -10.08 -8.70 -9.08
C THR A 56 -9.04 -8.42 -8.03
N ASP A 57 -9.21 -7.35 -7.27
CA ASP A 57 -8.34 -7.02 -6.13
C ASP A 57 -8.78 -7.77 -4.85
N LEU A 58 -8.03 -7.61 -3.77
CA LEU A 58 -8.34 -8.22 -2.47
C LEU A 58 -9.55 -7.59 -1.77
N THR A 59 -9.98 -6.39 -2.20
CA THR A 59 -11.20 -5.75 -1.70
C THR A 59 -12.46 -6.29 -2.37
N GLY A 60 -12.30 -7.07 -3.45
CA GLY A 60 -13.38 -7.60 -4.27
C GLY A 60 -13.74 -6.70 -5.46
N ALA A 61 -13.02 -5.60 -5.67
CA ALA A 61 -13.21 -4.73 -6.81
C ALA A 61 -12.75 -5.41 -8.11
N ASP A 62 -13.59 -5.33 -9.15
CA ASP A 62 -13.24 -5.75 -10.50
C ASP A 62 -12.60 -4.57 -11.25
N VAL A 63 -11.28 -4.61 -11.35
CA VAL A 63 -10.45 -3.54 -11.87
C VAL A 63 -10.20 -3.76 -13.35
N ARG A 64 -10.39 -2.71 -14.16
CA ARG A 64 -10.00 -2.68 -15.57
C ARG A 64 -9.13 -1.45 -15.84
N ILE A 65 -7.84 -1.68 -16.07
CA ILE A 65 -6.84 -0.61 -16.25
C ILE A 65 -6.06 -0.78 -17.55
N ARG A 66 -5.51 0.31 -18.08
CA ARG A 66 -4.62 0.24 -19.25
C ARG A 66 -3.25 -0.29 -18.84
N ALA A 67 -2.71 -1.23 -19.62
CA ALA A 67 -1.40 -1.83 -19.35
C ALA A 67 -0.29 -0.79 -19.18
N ARG A 68 -0.30 0.26 -20.01
CA ARG A 68 0.71 1.33 -19.98
C ARG A 68 0.72 2.19 -18.70
N LEU A 69 -0.35 2.14 -17.91
CA LEU A 69 -0.47 2.93 -16.68
C LEU A 69 0.09 2.15 -15.48
N ILE A 70 0.42 0.87 -15.64
CA ILE A 70 1.01 0.05 -14.57
C ILE A 70 2.52 0.26 -14.60
N HIS A 71 3.08 0.73 -13.50
CA HIS A 71 4.52 0.96 -13.38
C HIS A 71 5.24 -0.25 -12.81
N THR A 72 4.69 -0.79 -11.72
CA THR A 72 5.34 -1.86 -10.97
C THR A 72 4.31 -2.82 -10.38
N VAL A 73 4.75 -4.07 -10.25
CA VAL A 73 4.07 -5.11 -9.47
C VAL A 73 5.08 -5.55 -8.43
N GLN A 74 4.80 -5.30 -7.16
CA GLN A 74 5.73 -5.58 -6.06
C GLN A 74 5.11 -6.51 -5.02
N GLU A 75 5.93 -7.38 -4.44
CA GLU A 75 5.54 -8.20 -3.30
C GLU A 75 5.49 -7.35 -2.03
N CYS A 76 4.53 -7.65 -1.16
CA CYS A 76 4.39 -7.05 0.16
C CYS A 76 4.20 -8.14 1.22
N THR A 77 5.33 -8.62 1.73
CA THR A 77 5.35 -9.65 2.77
C THR A 77 5.19 -9.07 4.17
N ALA A 78 4.81 -9.91 5.13
CA ALA A 78 4.81 -9.52 6.55
C ALA A 78 6.17 -8.97 7.01
N ALA A 79 7.27 -9.60 6.57
CA ALA A 79 8.63 -9.17 6.89
C ALA A 79 8.95 -7.78 6.32
N GLN A 80 8.66 -7.54 5.04
CA GLN A 80 8.86 -6.22 4.41
C GLN A 80 8.07 -5.12 5.11
N ARG A 81 6.82 -5.41 5.53
CA ARG A 81 6.00 -4.47 6.29
C ARG A 81 6.57 -4.20 7.68
N ALA A 82 7.11 -5.22 8.35
CA ALA A 82 7.79 -5.03 9.64
C ALA A 82 9.00 -4.10 9.50
N THR A 83 9.88 -4.34 8.50
CA THR A 83 11.02 -3.46 8.20
C THR A 83 10.58 -2.04 7.86
N ALA A 84 9.54 -1.88 7.03
CA ALA A 84 9.02 -0.56 6.68
C ALA A 84 8.46 0.19 7.90
N ARG A 85 7.80 -0.51 8.82
CA ARG A 85 7.31 0.07 10.08
C ARG A 85 8.47 0.51 10.98
N GLU A 86 9.52 -0.27 11.08
CA GLU A 86 10.72 0.09 11.83
C GLU A 86 11.39 1.33 11.27
N LEU A 87 11.56 1.40 9.94
CA LEU A 87 12.10 2.56 9.25
C LEU A 87 11.26 3.82 9.51
N ARG A 88 9.94 3.75 9.34
CA ARG A 88 9.04 4.90 9.61
C ARG A 88 9.07 5.33 11.08
N ARG A 89 9.21 4.38 12.01
CA ARG A 89 9.39 4.71 13.44
C ARG A 89 10.73 5.39 13.69
N ALA A 90 11.79 4.98 12.99
CA ALA A 90 13.10 5.63 13.08
C ALA A 90 13.04 7.07 12.53
N GLN A 91 12.46 7.26 11.34
CA GLN A 91 12.24 8.57 10.73
C GLN A 91 11.46 9.51 11.65
N ARG A 92 10.32 9.04 12.22
CA ARG A 92 9.55 9.86 13.18
C ARG A 92 10.32 10.22 14.45
N ARG A 93 11.27 9.38 14.89
CA ARG A 93 12.13 9.70 16.03
C ARG A 93 13.16 10.78 15.67
N GLU A 94 13.72 10.70 14.46
CA GLU A 94 14.63 11.69 13.92
C GLU A 94 13.91 13.03 13.71
N GLU A 95 12.78 13.05 13.01
CA GLU A 95 11.93 14.24 12.83
C GLU A 95 11.54 14.89 14.17
N ARG A 96 11.23 14.08 15.19
CA ARG A 96 10.92 14.59 16.53
C ARG A 96 12.14 15.12 17.27
N ALA A 97 13.34 14.59 17.01
CA ALA A 97 14.58 15.09 17.60
C ALA A 97 15.03 16.40 16.95
N ASP A 98 14.75 16.57 15.66
CA ASP A 98 15.02 17.80 14.90
C ASP A 98 13.96 18.89 15.12
N ARG A 99 12.78 18.51 15.63
CA ARG A 99 11.69 19.43 15.95
C ARG A 99 12.13 20.45 16.99
N ARG A 100 11.92 21.74 16.68
CA ARG A 100 12.28 22.83 17.59
C ARG A 100 11.21 23.03 18.68
N PRO A 101 11.57 23.55 19.87
CA PRO A 101 10.64 23.67 21.00
C PRO A 101 9.38 24.54 20.78
N TRP A 102 9.30 25.30 19.69
CA TRP A 102 8.15 26.16 19.34
C TRP A 102 7.33 25.63 18.15
N GLU A 103 7.65 24.42 17.66
CA GLU A 103 6.87 23.71 16.64
C GLU A 103 5.80 22.78 17.27
N ASP A 104 5.56 22.92 18.57
CA ASP A 104 4.51 22.22 19.33
C ASP A 104 3.20 23.04 19.45
N ASP A 105 3.16 24.28 18.95
CA ASP A 105 1.96 25.14 18.95
C ASP A 105 1.16 25.00 17.64
N ASP A 106 0.52 23.85 17.44
CA ASP A 106 -0.59 23.75 16.48
C ASP A 106 -1.91 24.04 17.22
N TRP A 107 -2.25 25.33 17.27
CA TRP A 107 -3.64 25.77 17.35
C TRP A 107 -4.33 25.37 16.04
N TRP A 108 -5.09 24.26 16.04
CA TRP A 108 -6.39 24.01 15.36
C TRP A 108 -6.72 22.52 15.36
#